data_AF-A0A4Y2WMA5-F1
#
_entry.id   AF-A0A4Y2WMA5-F1
#
_cell.length_a   1.000
_cell.length_b   1.000
_cell.length_c   1.000
_cell.angle_alpha   90.00
_cell.angle_beta   90.00
_cell.angle_gamma   90.00
#
_symmetry.space_group_name_H-M   'P 1'
#
loop_
_entity.id
_entity.type
_entity.pdbx_description
1 polymer ?
#
loop_
_entity_poly.entity_id
_entity_poly.type
_entity_poly.pdbx_seq_one_letter_code
_entity_poly.pdbx_strand_id
1 'polypeptide(L)'
;PVLEDMAGLFVGGGSETVRVTIEWLLLTLAAYDDVQAKLHSEIDNVIGRDRSPCWNDHLQMPYTEAVIMEIMRWRCVVPINILR
;
A
#
# COMPACT_ATOMS: atom_id res chain seq x y z
N PRO A 1 -22.14 20.46 -11.87
CA PRO A 1 -21.84 19.67 -13.08
C PRO A 1 -20.35 19.32 -13.20
N VAL A 2 -19.46 20.24 -13.60
CA VAL A 2 -18.03 19.89 -13.85
C VAL A 2 -17.28 19.45 -12.59
N LEU A 3 -17.50 20.14 -11.46
CA LEU A 3 -16.86 19.78 -10.18
C LEU A 3 -17.33 18.42 -9.64
N GLU A 4 -18.60 18.07 -9.88
CA GLU A 4 -19.15 16.78 -9.47
C GLU A 4 -18.58 15.64 -10.32
N ASP A 5 -18.48 15.84 -11.64
CA ASP A 5 -17.86 14.87 -12.54
C ASP A 5 -16.37 14.67 -12.22
N MET A 6 -15.64 15.76 -11.92
CA MET A 6 -14.23 15.67 -11.51
C MET A 6 -14.06 14.95 -10.17
N ALA A 7 -14.93 15.19 -9.20
CA ALA A 7 -14.93 14.47 -7.93
C ALA A 7 -15.20 12.97 -8.14
N GLY A 8 -16.15 12.63 -9.01
CA GLY A 8 -16.44 11.24 -9.37
C GLY A 8 -15.25 10.52 -9.99
N LEU A 9 -14.54 11.16 -10.92
CA LEU A 9 -13.32 10.62 -11.53
C LEU A 9 -12.19 10.42 -10.51
N PHE A 10 -11.97 11.41 -9.62
CA PHE A 10 -10.94 11.33 -8.59
C PHE A 10 -11.21 10.17 -7.62
N VAL A 11 -12.44 10.03 -7.14
CA VAL A 11 -12.83 8.95 -6.23
C VAL A 11 -12.76 7.60 -6.94
N GLY A 12 -13.26 7.49 -8.17
CA GLY A 12 -13.23 6.24 -8.93
C GLY A 12 -11.81 5.74 -9.21
N GLY A 13 -10.93 6.62 -9.70
CA GLY A 13 -9.54 6.27 -9.99
C GLY A 13 -8.70 6.00 -8.75
N GLY A 14 -8.89 6.80 -7.69
CA GLY A 14 -8.10 6.70 -6.46
C GLY A 14 -8.58 5.61 -5.49
N SER A 15 -9.88 5.33 -5.40
CA SER A 15 -10.40 4.40 -4.39
C SER A 15 -10.17 2.95 -4.78
N GLU A 16 -10.49 2.57 -6.01
CA GLU A 16 -10.49 1.16 -6.41
C GLU A 16 -9.07 0.60 -6.50
N THR A 17 -8.14 1.39 -7.04
CA THR A 17 -6.74 1.00 -7.18
C THR A 17 -6.05 0.81 -5.83
N VAL A 18 -6.31 1.69 -4.87
CA VAL A 18 -5.80 1.59 -3.50
C VAL A 18 -6.41 0.39 -2.78
N ARG A 19 -7.73 0.18 -2.88
CA ARG A 19 -8.43 -0.96 -2.27
C ARG A 19 -7.81 -2.29 -2.71
N VAL A 20 -7.69 -2.49 -4.03
CA VAL A 20 -7.13 -3.74 -4.59
C VAL A 20 -5.68 -3.95 -4.17
N THR A 21 -4.87 -2.89 -4.09
CA THR A 21 -3.47 -2.99 -3.63
C THR A 21 -3.39 -3.44 -2.17
N ILE A 22 -4.23 -2.89 -1.29
CA ILE A 22 -4.27 -3.27 0.13
C ILE A 22 -4.76 -4.71 0.30
N GLU A 23 -5.76 -5.13 -0.48
CA GLU A 23 -6.24 -6.53 -0.46
C GLU A 23 -5.13 -7.52 -0.84
N TRP A 24 -4.37 -7.22 -1.89
CA TRP A 24 -3.22 -8.04 -2.27
C TRP A 24 -2.12 -8.03 -1.21
N LEU A 25 -1.84 -6.89 -0.57
CA LEU A 25 -0.90 -6.80 0.54
C LEU A 25 -1.32 -7.73 1.68
N LEU A 26 -2.55 -7.63 2.16
CA LEU A 26 -3.04 -8.45 3.26
C LEU A 26 -3.04 -9.95 2.90
N LEU A 27 -3.50 -10.30 1.71
CA LEU A 27 -3.49 -11.69 1.23
C LEU A 27 -2.06 -12.25 1.13
N THR A 28 -1.12 -11.43 0.66
CA THR A 28 0.29 -11.84 0.54
C THR A 28 0.91 -12.04 1.92
N LEU A 29 0.69 -11.10 2.85
CA LEU A 29 1.19 -11.26 4.22
C LEU A 29 0.62 -12.50 4.90
N ALA A 30 -0.67 -12.79 4.71
CA ALA A 30 -1.30 -14.02 5.23
C ALA A 30 -0.79 -15.32 4.59
N ALA A 31 -0.20 -15.26 3.39
CA ALA A 31 0.37 -16.42 2.70
C ALA A 31 1.86 -16.62 2.97
N TYR A 32 2.57 -15.57 3.38
CA TYR A 32 4.02 -15.56 3.61
C TYR A 32 4.34 -15.04 5.02
N ASP A 33 4.20 -15.93 6.00
CA ASP A 33 4.38 -15.61 7.43
C ASP A 33 5.76 -15.03 7.76
N ASP A 34 6.80 -15.42 7.03
CA ASP A 34 8.17 -14.94 7.21
C ASP A 34 8.31 -13.46 6.82
N VAL A 35 7.69 -13.08 5.70
CA VAL A 35 7.62 -11.68 5.24
C VAL A 35 6.80 -10.86 6.23
N GLN A 36 5.65 -11.38 6.68
CA GLN A 36 4.82 -10.72 7.67
C GLN A 36 5.57 -10.49 8.99
N ALA A 37 6.23 -11.52 9.52
CA ALA A 37 6.98 -11.41 10.77
C ALA A 37 8.10 -10.38 10.69
N LYS A 38 8.84 -10.34 9.57
CA LYS A 38 9.93 -9.38 9.37
C LYS A 38 9.41 -7.94 9.22
N LEU A 39 8.31 -7.74 8.50
CA LEU A 39 7.65 -6.44 8.36
C LEU A 39 7.14 -5.94 9.70
N HIS A 40 6.43 -6.78 10.45
CA HIS A 40 5.95 -6.43 11.79
C HIS A 40 7.10 -6.12 12.75
N SER A 41 8.21 -6.86 12.68
CA SER A 41 9.39 -6.57 13.50
C SER A 41 10.00 -5.20 13.19
N GLU A 42 10.07 -4.81 11.91
CA GLU A 42 10.58 -3.49 11.53
C GLU A 42 9.67 -2.37 12.07
N ILE A 43 8.35 -2.54 11.93
CA ILE A 43 7.35 -1.60 12.47
C ILE A 43 7.47 -1.47 14.00
N ASP A 44 7.51 -2.59 14.72
CA ASP A 44 7.63 -2.59 16.18
C ASP A 44 8.95 -1.94 16.63
N ASN A 45 10.04 -2.08 15.86
CA ASN A 45 11.34 -1.48 16.17
C ASN A 45 11.38 0.04 15.92
N VAL A 46 10.74 0.53 14.86
CA VAL A 46 10.82 1.95 14.45
C VAL A 46 9.73 2.80 15.12
N ILE A 47 8.50 2.28 15.18
CA ILE A 47 7.34 3.03 15.66
C ILE A 47 7.06 2.71 17.13
N GLY A 48 7.25 1.45 17.53
CA GLY A 48 6.84 0.95 18.85
C GLY A 48 5.32 0.85 18.97
N ARG A 49 4.83 0.75 20.21
CA ARG A 49 3.38 0.57 20.51
C ARG A 49 2.72 1.77 21.17
N ASP A 50 3.49 2.81 21.48
CA ASP A 50 3.04 3.95 22.28
C ASP A 50 2.48 5.10 21.43
N ARG A 51 2.67 5.05 20.10
CA ARG A 51 2.23 6.10 19.18
C ARG A 51 1.74 5.53 17.86
N SER A 52 0.95 6.33 17.13
CA SER A 52 0.57 6.03 15.75
C SER A 52 1.73 6.29 14.76
N PRO A 53 1.75 5.59 13.61
CA PRO A 53 2.68 5.88 12.52
C PRO A 53 2.49 7.30 11.97
N CYS A 54 3.58 7.93 11.53
CA CYS A 54 3.58 9.20 10.82
C CYS A 54 4.31 9.05 9.48
N TRP A 55 4.12 10.02 8.57
CA TRP A 55 4.72 9.94 7.24
C TRP A 55 6.24 9.72 7.29
N ASN A 56 6.96 10.49 8.13
CA ASN A 56 8.42 10.41 8.22
C ASN A 56 8.99 9.05 8.66
N ASP A 57 8.19 8.18 9.29
CA ASP A 57 8.67 6.86 9.72
C ASP A 57 9.09 6.00 8.52
N HIS A 58 8.53 6.25 7.33
CA HIS A 58 8.85 5.51 6.11
C HIS A 58 10.34 5.54 5.76
N LEU A 59 11.05 6.64 6.08
CA LEU A 59 12.48 6.79 5.84
C LEU A 59 13.33 5.80 6.65
N GLN A 60 12.78 5.28 7.74
CA GLN A 60 13.45 4.34 8.65
C GLN A 60 12.92 2.91 8.50
N MET A 61 11.96 2.66 7.60
CA MET A 61 11.36 1.34 7.35
C MET A 61 11.60 0.86 5.90
N PRO A 62 12.87 0.68 5.48
CA PRO A 62 13.20 0.30 4.11
C PRO A 62 12.63 -1.08 3.71
N TYR A 63 12.46 -2.01 4.66
CA TYR A 63 11.88 -3.32 4.33
C TYR A 63 10.37 -3.22 4.05
N THR A 64 9.65 -2.43 4.85
CA THR A 64 8.22 -2.15 4.67
C THR A 64 7.98 -1.44 3.33
N GLU A 65 8.79 -0.43 3.00
CA GLU A 65 8.80 0.22 1.68
C GLU A 65 9.04 -0.79 0.54
N ALA A 66 10.04 -1.66 0.69
CA ALA A 66 10.35 -2.68 -0.31
C ALA A 66 9.18 -3.68 -0.52
N VAL A 67 8.49 -4.08 0.54
CA VAL A 67 7.31 -4.97 0.46
C VAL A 67 6.18 -4.28 -0.32
N ILE A 68 5.89 -3.01 -0.03
CA ILE A 68 4.86 -2.24 -0.75
C ILE A 68 5.21 -2.13 -2.23
N MET A 69 6.47 -1.77 -2.56
CA MET A 69 6.94 -1.69 -3.94
C MET A 69 6.85 -3.03 -4.66
N GLU A 70 7.21 -4.13 -4.00
CA GLU A 70 7.18 -5.46 -4.59
C GLU A 70 5.75 -5.92 -4.88
N ILE A 71 4.79 -5.59 -4.01
CA ILE A 71 3.37 -5.87 -4.27
C ILE A 71 2.87 -5.06 -5.45
N MET A 72 3.20 -3.77 -5.55
CA MET A 72 2.83 -2.96 -6.70
C MET A 72 3.46 -3.47 -8.01
N ARG A 73 4.67 -4.05 -7.94
CA ARG A 73 5.36 -4.66 -9.09
C ARG A 73 4.74 -6.00 -9.49
N TRP A 74 4.44 -6.88 -8.53
CA TRP A 74 3.95 -8.25 -8.76
C TRP A 74 2.43 -8.30 -9.02
N ARG A 75 1.67 -7.41 -8.40
CA ARG A 75 0.21 -7.25 -8.50
C ARG A 75 -0.14 -5.86 -9.00
N CYS A 76 0.49 -5.47 -10.10
CA CYS A 76 0.19 -4.21 -10.77
C CYS A 76 -1.30 -4.15 -11.15
N VAL A 77 -2.04 -3.21 -10.55
CA VAL A 77 -3.50 -3.08 -10.72
C VAL A 77 -3.86 -2.67 -12.16
N VAL A 78 -2.98 -1.94 -12.84
CA VAL A 78 -3.21 -1.43 -14.20
C VAL A 78 -2.02 -1.79 -15.11
N PRO A 79 -1.87 -3.07 -15.50
CA PRO A 79 -0.65 -3.56 -16.18
C PRO A 79 -0.46 -3.01 -17.60
N ILE A 80 -1.55 -2.58 -18.26
CA ILE A 80 -1.54 -2.08 -19.64
C ILE A 80 -1.89 -0.58 -19.73
N ASN A 81 -1.85 0.12 -18.60
CA ASN A 81 -2.29 1.52 -18.47
C ASN A 81 -3.76 1.75 -18.88
N ILE A 82 -4.25 2.98 -18.72
CA ILE A 82 -5.57 3.40 -19.23
C ILE A 82 -5.45 3.69 -20.73
N LEU A 83 -6.49 3.37 -21.51
CA LEU A 83 -6.57 3.75 -22.93
C LEU A 83 -6.43 5.27 -23.06
N ARG A 84 -5.44 5.70 -23.84
CA ARG A 84 -5.15 7.12 -24.11
C ARG A 84 -5.94 7.62 -25.32
#